data_AF-A0A926A2R5-F1
#
_entry.id   AF-A0A926A2R5-F1
#
_cell.length_a   1.000
_cell.length_b   1.000
_cell.length_c   1.000
_cell.angle_alpha   90.00
_cell.angle_beta   90.00
_cell.angle_gamma   90.00
#
_symmetry.space_group_name_H-M   'P 1'
#
loop_
_entity.id
_entity.type
_entity.pdbx_description
1 polymer ?
#
loop_
_entity_poly.entity_id
_entity_poly.type
_entity_poly.pdbx_seq_one_letter_code
_entity_poly.pdbx_strand_id
1 'polypeptide(L)' 'TAPAAVVLWSQLPPTADVDVVAALPRTRPRFRTFVAGPGWADVKLPPRVVRLGSLSDAERDLAAAVLA' A
#
# COMPACT_ATOMS: atom_id res chain seq x y z
N THR A 1 -16.21 9.40 -7.49
CA THR A 1 -14.83 9.02 -7.86
C THR A 1 -14.34 7.97 -6.87
N ALA A 2 -13.86 6.83 -7.36
CA ALA A 2 -13.25 5.79 -6.51
C ALA A 2 -11.72 5.90 -6.60
N PRO A 3 -10.95 5.57 -5.54
CA PRO A 3 -9.50 5.63 -5.60
C PRO A 3 -8.95 4.55 -6.55
N ALA A 4 -7.90 4.88 -7.30
CA ALA A 4 -7.13 3.92 -8.09
C ALA A 4 -6.05 3.21 -7.23
N ALA A 5 -5.59 3.88 -6.17
CA ALA A 5 -4.60 3.36 -5.24
C ALA A 5 -4.85 3.84 -3.81
N VAL A 6 -4.42 3.04 -2.84
CA VAL A 6 -4.39 3.36 -1.40
C VAL A 6 -2.97 3.11 -0.91
N VAL A 7 -2.41 4.07 -0.18
CA VAL A 7 -1.10 3.94 0.48
C VAL A 7 -1.29 4.10 1.98
N LEU A 8 -0.84 3.12 2.76
CA LEU A 8 -0.79 3.23 4.22
C LEU A 8 0.65 3.46 4.68
N TRP A 9 0.90 4.63 5.28
CA TRP A 9 2.19 4.96 5.87
C TRP A 9 2.27 4.54 7.33
N SER A 10 3.40 3.98 7.76
CA SER A 10 3.72 3.80 9.17
C SER A 10 5.17 4.16 9.45
N GLN A 11 5.39 5.05 10.41
CA GLN A 11 6.73 5.41 10.89
C GLN A 11 7.27 4.38 11.89
N LEU A 12 6.41 3.77 12.70
CA LEU A 12 6.82 2.89 13.80
C LEU A 12 6.27 1.47 13.57
N PRO A 13 7.05 0.41 13.87
CA PRO A 13 6.56 -0.97 13.71
C PRO A 13 5.25 -1.29 14.43
N PRO A 14 4.99 -0.79 15.67
CA PRO A 14 3.71 -1.03 16.35
C PRO A 14 2.47 -0.50 15.63
N THR A 15 2.62 0.46 14.70
CA THR A 15 1.52 1.03 13.91
C THR A 15 1.44 0.45 12.49
N ALA A 16 2.35 -0.45 12.12
CA ALA A 16 2.35 -1.15 10.84
C ALA A 16 1.51 -2.43 10.92
N ASP A 17 0.21 -2.25 11.15
CA ASP A 17 -0.72 -3.37 11.38
C ASP A 17 -1.15 -4.05 10.07
N VAL A 18 -0.74 -5.30 9.91
CA VAL A 18 -1.04 -6.12 8.73
C VAL A 18 -2.54 -6.41 8.58
N ASP A 19 -3.28 -6.44 9.67
CA ASP A 19 -4.71 -6.78 9.65
C ASP A 19 -5.52 -5.63 9.02
N VAL A 20 -5.08 -4.39 9.19
CA VAL A 20 -5.70 -3.21 8.54
C VAL A 20 -5.64 -3.34 7.01
N VAL A 21 -4.48 -3.70 6.45
CA VAL A 21 -4.34 -3.85 4.98
C VAL A 21 -4.97 -5.14 4.46
N ALA A 22 -5.02 -6.19 5.28
CA ALA A 22 -5.69 -7.45 4.95
C ALA A 22 -7.22 -7.29 4.90
N ALA A 23 -7.78 -6.42 5.74
CA ALA A 23 -9.22 -6.15 5.84
C ALA A 23 -9.76 -5.22 4.74
N LEU A 24 -8.90 -4.60 3.92
CA LEU A 24 -9.33 -3.67 2.87
C LEU A 24 -10.35 -4.33 1.91
N PRO A 25 -11.47 -3.64 1.63
CA PRO A 25 -12.57 -4.21 0.86
C PRO A 25 -12.19 -4.45 -0.60
N ARG A 26 -12.77 -5.48 -1.20
CA ARG A 26 -12.65 -5.75 -2.64
C ARG A 26 -13.71 -4.92 -3.37
N THR A 27 -13.31 -3.79 -3.95
CA THR A 27 -14.23 -2.88 -4.65
C THR A 27 -14.24 -3.09 -6.17
N ARG A 28 -15.27 -2.54 -6.83
CA ARG A 28 -15.27 -2.24 -8.27
C ARG A 28 -15.55 -0.74 -8.46
N PRO A 29 -14.68 0.01 -9.16
CA PRO A 29 -13.39 -0.42 -9.71
C PRO A 29 -12.40 -0.80 -8.59
N ARG A 30 -11.42 -1.64 -8.95
CA ARG A 30 -10.39 -2.11 -8.01
C ARG A 30 -9.38 -0.99 -7.75
N PHE A 31 -8.89 -0.90 -6.51
CA PHE A 31 -7.71 -0.11 -6.18
C PHE A 31 -6.50 -1.01 -5.92
N ARG A 32 -5.30 -0.49 -6.17
CA ARG A 32 -4.04 -1.12 -5.74
C ARG A 32 -3.71 -0.71 -4.30
N THR A 33 -3.18 -1.63 -3.51
CA THR A 33 -2.81 -1.36 -2.11
C THR A 33 -1.31 -1.34 -1.95
N PHE A 34 -0.82 -0.29 -1.32
CA PHE A 34 0.59 -0.11 -0.99
C PHE A 34 0.77 0.18 0.49
N VAL A 35 1.95 -0.15 1.02
CA VAL A 35 2.43 0.32 2.32
C VAL A 35 3.74 1.05 2.15
N ALA A 36 4.03 1.98 3.04
CA ALA A 36 5.24 2.78 2.99
C ALA A 36 5.73 3.15 4.39
N GLY A 37 7.04 3.42 4.50
CA GLY A 37 7.67 3.85 5.73
C GLY A 37 8.37 2.74 6.53
N PRO A 38 9.23 3.12 7.49
CA PRO A 38 10.10 2.20 8.20
C PRO A 38 9.35 1.25 9.13
N GLY A 39 8.13 1.57 9.56
CA GLY A 39 7.32 0.65 10.37
C GLY A 39 7.05 -0.68 9.68
N TRP A 40 7.05 -0.72 8.34
CA TRP A 40 6.82 -1.92 7.54
C TRP A 40 8.10 -2.71 7.21
N ALA A 41 9.23 -2.38 7.86
CA ALA A 41 10.55 -2.99 7.63
C ALA A 41 10.53 -4.52 7.56
N ASP A 42 9.95 -5.14 8.58
CA ASP A 42 10.02 -6.58 8.81
C ASP A 42 8.63 -7.23 8.85
N VAL A 43 7.60 -6.52 8.37
CA VAL A 43 6.22 -7.00 8.35
C VAL A 43 6.01 -7.91 7.14
N LYS A 44 5.55 -9.12 7.38
CA LYS A 44 5.14 -10.04 6.31
C LYS A 44 3.82 -9.58 5.70
N LEU A 45 3.88 -9.11 4.45
CA LEU A 45 2.71 -8.55 3.77
C LEU A 45 1.89 -9.61 3.02
N PRO A 46 0.56 -9.42 2.89
CA PRO A 46 -0.25 -10.21 1.98
C PRO A 46 0.25 -10.07 0.52
N PRO A 47 0.11 -11.09 -0.34
CA PRO A 47 0.67 -11.08 -1.70
C PRO A 47 0.21 -9.93 -2.62
N ARG A 48 -0.91 -9.28 -2.28
CA ARG A 48 -1.51 -8.19 -3.06
C ARG A 48 -1.08 -6.79 -2.61
N VAL A 49 -0.27 -6.69 -1.56
CA VAL A 49 0.17 -5.44 -0.96
C VAL A 49 1.64 -5.24 -1.31
N VAL A 50 1.97 -4.09 -1.91
CA VAL A 50 3.34 -3.76 -2.31
C VAL A 50 3.93 -2.77 -1.31
N ARG A 51 5.17 -3.00 -0.86
CA ARG A 51 5.90 -2.03 -0.04
C ARG A 51 6.69 -1.08 -0.91
N LEU A 52 6.45 0.22 -0.74
CA LEU A 52 7.21 1.28 -1.38
C LEU A 52 8.47 1.57 -0.56
N GLY A 53 9.64 1.30 -1.16
CA GLY A 53 10.94 1.43 -0.50
C GLY A 53 11.54 2.84 -0.60
N SER A 54 11.10 3.63 -1.58
CA SER A 54 11.58 4.99 -1.83
C SER A 54 10.49 5.87 -2.44
N LEU A 55 10.74 7.18 -2.47
CA LEU A 55 9.83 8.12 -3.15
C LEU A 55 9.76 7.84 -4.66
N SER A 56 10.90 7.51 -5.30
CA SER A 56 10.94 7.18 -6.72
C SER A 56 10.16 5.91 -7.07
N ASP A 57 10.16 4.90 -6.17
CA ASP A 57 9.30 3.73 -6.33
C ASP A 57 7.82 4.09 -6.21
N ALA A 58 7.49 4.97 -5.26
CA ALA A 58 6.13 5.45 -5.07
C ALA A 58 5.61 6.17 -6.31
N GLU A 59 6.38 7.08 -6.89
CA GLU A 59 6.01 7.81 -8.11
C GLU A 59 5.71 6.85 -9.26
N ARG A 60 6.62 5.90 -9.53
CA ARG A 60 6.48 4.92 -10.61
C ARG A 60 5.24 4.04 -10.41
N ASP A 61 5.09 3.47 -9.23
CA ASP A 61 4.07 2.43 -9.00
C ASP A 61 2.66 3.02 -8.84
N LEU A 62 2.54 4.22 -8.28
CA LEU A 62 1.28 4.94 -8.18
C LEU A 62 0.82 5.49 -9.54
N ALA A 63 1.73 6.04 -10.35
CA ALA A 63 1.39 6.48 -11.70
C ALA A 63 0.85 5.30 -12.54
N ALA A 64 1.50 4.13 -12.45
CA ALA A 64 1.04 2.91 -13.11
C ALA A 64 -0.30 2.38 -12.58
N ALA A 65 -0.72 2.76 -11.37
CA ALA A 65 -2.01 2.39 -10.81
C ALA A 65 -3.16 3.28 -11.33
N VAL A 66 -2.88 4.56 -11.55
CA VAL A 66 -3.87 5.55 -12.03
C VAL A 66 -4.15 5.41 -13.52
N LEU A 67 -3.14 4.99 -14.30
CA LEU A 67 -3.21 4.89 -15.76
C LEU A 67 -3.73 3.52 -16.25
N ALA A 68 -4.04 2.59 -15.35
CA ALA A 68 -4.51 1.24 -15.66
C ALA A 68 -6.03 1.11 -15.56
#